data_AF-A0A150AR27-F1
#
_entry.id   AF-A0A150AR27-F1
#
_cell.length_a   1.000
_cell.length_b   1.000
_cell.length_c   1.000
_cell.angle_alpha   90.00
_cell.angle_beta   90.00
_cell.angle_gamma   90.00
#
_symmetry.space_group_name_H-M   'P 1'
#
loop_
_entity.id
_entity.type
_entity.pdbx_description
1 polymer ?
#
loop_
_entity_poly.entity_id
_entity_poly.type
_entity_poly.pdbx_seq_one_letter_code
_entity_poly.pdbx_strand_id
1 'polypeptide(L)'
;MSGTSLDGIDLCYAEFWKDSQKQWRYTMPHTDSVDYDEEWKTKLDTAEHLSALEYIKLDRALGRKIGMHIRSFIDRNNLKVDFVCSHGHTIFHQTEIGITSQIGHGPAIARYSGCNVINDFRVADLAFQGQGAPLVPVGDRLLFHEYHYRLNLGGIGNISFEVNNETIAFDTSPANMPLNYFMREIHKEYDEGGKMAKQGEVQQNVLDELNQLPFYDNFEVKSLGKEWFLESYLPIISKVEKLEDRLATSVEHTAIQVGKVIAFASQKSKLHFGKEKLLITGGGAFNTFMVERIQHHCPNIEIVIPPKEIITHKEALLFAFLGCLRLKKEVNCLKSVTGATIDNCGGVIHHPFVKQEEETTPSLTDNEEMPSFNKIIGCGG
;
A
#
# COMPACT_ATOMS: atom_id res chain seq x y z
N MET A 1 -1.17 -8.84 0.65
CA MET A 1 -1.49 -7.58 1.36
C MET A 1 -2.86 -7.76 1.99
N SER A 2 -3.09 -7.23 3.19
CA SER A 2 -4.44 -7.03 3.72
C SER A 2 -4.49 -5.61 4.28
N GLY A 3 -5.20 -4.74 3.56
CA GLY A 3 -5.35 -3.33 3.92
C GLY A 3 -6.40 -3.12 5.01
N THR A 4 -6.48 -1.90 5.51
CA THR A 4 -7.47 -1.47 6.52
C THR A 4 -8.89 -1.37 5.97
N SER A 5 -9.10 -1.55 4.66
CA SER A 5 -10.42 -1.55 4.03
C SER A 5 -11.27 -2.78 4.40
N LEU A 6 -10.69 -3.80 5.03
CA LEU A 6 -11.36 -5.05 5.39
C LEU A 6 -11.92 -5.82 4.19
N ASP A 7 -11.44 -5.51 2.97
CA ASP A 7 -11.93 -6.16 1.75
C ASP A 7 -11.47 -7.62 1.68
N GLY A 8 -10.19 -7.89 1.99
CA GLY A 8 -9.65 -9.23 1.87
C GLY A 8 -8.13 -9.35 1.98
N ILE A 9 -7.64 -10.41 1.34
CA ILE A 9 -6.22 -10.75 1.18
C ILE A 9 -5.87 -10.73 -0.30
N ASP A 10 -5.00 -9.80 -0.70
CA ASP A 10 -4.45 -9.73 -2.05
C ASP A 10 -3.15 -10.53 -2.15
N LEU A 11 -3.05 -11.35 -3.19
CA LEU A 11 -1.90 -12.16 -3.53
C LEU A 11 -1.36 -11.74 -4.89
N CYS A 12 -0.03 -11.69 -5.00
CA CYS A 12 0.65 -11.62 -6.28
C CYS A 12 1.85 -12.56 -6.29
N TYR A 13 2.05 -13.23 -7.41
CA TYR A 13 3.33 -13.87 -7.73
C TYR A 13 4.13 -12.92 -8.60
N ALA A 14 5.35 -12.60 -8.18
CA ALA A 14 6.20 -11.68 -8.90
C ALA A 14 7.64 -12.19 -8.97
N GLU A 15 8.28 -11.93 -10.11
CA GLU A 15 9.71 -12.15 -10.29
C GLU A 15 10.39 -10.80 -10.38
N PHE A 16 11.57 -10.67 -9.77
CA PHE A 16 12.34 -9.43 -9.74
C PHE A 16 13.76 -9.65 -10.22
N TRP A 17 14.25 -8.79 -11.11
CA TRP A 17 15.63 -8.82 -11.58
C TRP A 17 16.16 -7.41 -11.82
N LYS A 18 17.49 -7.27 -11.95
CA LYS A 18 18.12 -6.04 -12.43
C LYS A 18 18.46 -6.20 -13.91
N ASP A 19 18.12 -5.22 -14.72
CA ASP A 19 18.51 -5.18 -16.13
C ASP A 19 19.99 -4.79 -16.32
N SER A 20 20.45 -4.67 -17.58
CA SER A 20 21.83 -4.30 -17.89
C SER A 20 22.24 -2.91 -17.38
N GLN A 21 21.27 -2.04 -17.06
CA GLN A 21 21.49 -0.71 -16.47
C GLN A 21 21.39 -0.73 -14.94
N LYS A 22 21.32 -1.92 -14.33
CA LYS A 22 21.12 -2.15 -12.90
C LYS A 22 19.79 -1.62 -12.36
N GLN A 23 18.81 -1.37 -13.25
CA GLN A 23 17.47 -0.94 -12.86
C GLN A 23 16.62 -2.16 -12.54
N TRP A 24 15.77 -2.03 -11.52
CA TRP A 24 14.86 -3.09 -11.15
C TRP A 24 13.75 -3.25 -12.21
N ARG A 25 13.44 -4.51 -12.50
CA ARG A 25 12.37 -4.95 -13.39
C ARG A 25 11.58 -6.04 -12.70
N TYR A 26 10.34 -6.21 -13.14
CA TYR A 26 9.45 -7.22 -12.59
C TYR A 26 8.53 -7.83 -13.64
N THR A 27 8.05 -9.04 -13.36
CA THR A 27 6.84 -9.62 -13.96
C THR A 27 5.86 -9.94 -12.84
N MET A 28 4.57 -9.95 -13.17
CA MET A 28 3.51 -10.33 -12.22
C MET A 28 2.47 -11.20 -12.94
N PRO A 29 2.82 -12.45 -13.28
CA PRO A 29 1.99 -13.29 -14.15
C PRO A 29 0.72 -13.82 -13.47
N HIS A 30 0.68 -13.85 -12.13
CA HIS A 30 -0.47 -14.35 -11.38
C HIS A 30 -0.81 -13.43 -10.22
N THR A 31 -2.10 -13.11 -10.10
CA THR A 31 -2.67 -12.41 -8.95
C THR A 31 -3.90 -13.16 -8.44
N ASP A 32 -4.30 -12.86 -7.21
CA ASP A 32 -5.54 -13.34 -6.62
C ASP A 32 -6.01 -12.36 -5.55
N SER A 33 -7.30 -12.39 -5.24
CA SER A 33 -7.86 -11.72 -4.08
C SER A 33 -8.82 -12.66 -3.38
N VAL A 34 -8.77 -12.69 -2.06
CA VAL A 34 -9.67 -13.49 -1.23
C VAL A 34 -10.43 -12.57 -0.31
N ASP A 35 -11.73 -12.44 -0.54
CA ASP A 35 -12.58 -11.57 0.27
C ASP A 35 -12.72 -12.09 1.70
N TYR A 36 -12.83 -11.17 2.65
CA TYR A 36 -13.27 -11.50 3.99
C TYR A 36 -14.78 -11.69 4.04
N ASP A 37 -15.20 -12.82 4.62
CA ASP A 37 -16.58 -12.99 5.05
C ASP A 37 -16.92 -12.05 6.22
N GLU A 38 -18.20 -11.92 6.52
CA GLU A 38 -18.69 -11.02 7.58
C GLU A 38 -18.15 -11.37 8.97
N GLU A 39 -17.83 -12.65 9.22
CA GLU A 39 -17.21 -13.08 10.47
C GLU A 39 -15.79 -12.51 10.59
N TRP A 40 -14.98 -12.60 9.54
CA TRP A 40 -13.64 -12.03 9.50
C TRP A 40 -13.65 -10.51 9.56
N LYS A 41 -14.55 -9.85 8.82
CA LYS A 41 -14.71 -8.39 8.89
C LYS A 41 -15.00 -7.95 10.32
N THR A 42 -15.96 -8.58 10.99
CA THR A 42 -16.32 -8.27 12.39
C THR A 42 -15.14 -8.49 13.34
N LYS A 43 -14.40 -9.59 13.20
CA LYS A 43 -13.24 -9.89 14.06
C LYS A 43 -12.12 -8.87 13.91
N LEU A 44 -11.85 -8.44 12.67
CA LEU A 44 -10.78 -7.49 12.38
C LEU A 44 -11.18 -6.05 12.77
N ASP A 45 -12.42 -5.66 12.52
CA ASP A 45 -12.97 -4.34 12.88
C ASP A 45 -12.95 -4.10 14.40
N THR A 46 -13.23 -5.13 15.20
CA THR A 46 -13.26 -5.05 16.66
C THR A 46 -11.93 -5.39 17.34
N ALA A 47 -10.87 -5.65 16.56
CA ALA A 47 -9.63 -6.23 17.05
C ALA A 47 -8.89 -5.34 18.06
N GLU A 48 -9.05 -4.01 17.96
CA GLU A 48 -8.42 -3.05 18.87
C GLU A 48 -8.93 -3.12 20.31
N HIS A 49 -10.10 -3.70 20.53
CA HIS A 49 -10.73 -3.83 21.84
C HIS A 49 -10.58 -5.22 22.45
N LEU A 50 -9.85 -6.13 21.78
CA LEU A 50 -9.66 -7.49 22.27
C LEU A 50 -8.75 -7.53 23.50
N SER A 51 -9.03 -8.48 24.39
CA SER A 51 -8.06 -8.86 25.42
C SER A 51 -6.79 -9.40 24.77
N ALA A 52 -5.65 -9.33 25.48
CA ALA A 52 -4.37 -9.83 24.97
C ALA A 52 -4.43 -11.29 24.48
N LEU A 53 -5.17 -12.16 25.18
CA LEU A 53 -5.32 -13.55 24.77
C LEU A 53 -6.11 -13.69 23.46
N GLU A 54 -7.22 -12.96 23.32
CA GLU A 54 -8.03 -13.00 22.10
C GLU A 54 -7.30 -12.37 20.91
N TYR A 55 -6.52 -11.33 21.15
CA TYR A 55 -5.64 -10.73 20.15
C TYR A 55 -4.64 -11.75 19.59
N ILE A 56 -3.94 -12.48 20.47
CA ILE A 56 -2.98 -13.52 20.06
C ILE A 56 -3.68 -14.68 19.31
N LYS A 57 -4.90 -15.05 19.72
CA LYS A 57 -5.69 -16.05 19.00
C LYS A 57 -6.05 -15.57 17.59
N LEU A 58 -6.49 -14.32 17.45
CA LEU A 58 -6.82 -13.72 16.17
C LEU A 58 -5.58 -13.64 15.26
N ASP A 59 -4.44 -13.22 15.79
CA ASP A 59 -3.15 -13.16 15.08
C ASP A 59 -2.76 -14.52 14.48
N ARG A 60 -2.83 -15.58 15.29
CA ARG A 60 -2.55 -16.95 14.84
C ARG A 60 -3.58 -17.46 13.83
N ALA A 61 -4.85 -17.17 14.05
CA ALA A 61 -5.93 -17.58 13.15
C ALA A 61 -5.76 -16.93 11.78
N LEU A 62 -5.44 -15.63 11.74
CA LEU A 62 -5.20 -14.90 10.50
C LEU A 62 -3.94 -15.42 9.80
N GLY A 63 -2.85 -15.63 10.53
CA GLY A 63 -1.63 -16.21 9.98
C GLY A 63 -1.85 -17.59 9.34
N ARG A 64 -2.67 -18.45 9.99
CA ARG A 64 -3.11 -19.72 9.40
C ARG A 64 -3.90 -19.52 8.12
N LYS A 65 -4.91 -18.64 8.13
CA LYS A 65 -5.76 -18.35 6.95
C LYS A 65 -4.91 -17.88 5.77
N ILE A 66 -4.04 -16.89 5.98
CA ILE A 66 -3.12 -16.38 4.96
C ILE A 66 -2.23 -17.51 4.42
N GLY A 67 -1.58 -18.29 5.29
CA GLY A 67 -0.71 -19.38 4.87
C GLY A 67 -1.42 -20.46 4.04
N MET A 68 -2.66 -20.81 4.39
CA MET A 68 -3.48 -21.76 3.62
C MET A 68 -3.87 -21.21 2.24
N HIS A 69 -4.25 -19.94 2.15
CA HIS A 69 -4.55 -19.31 0.86
C HIS A 69 -3.33 -19.25 -0.05
N ILE A 70 -2.15 -18.94 0.51
CA ILE A 70 -0.89 -18.96 -0.23
C ILE A 70 -0.59 -20.37 -0.75
N ARG A 71 -0.70 -21.41 0.07
CA ARG A 71 -0.50 -22.79 -0.38
C ARG A 71 -1.41 -23.13 -1.56
N SER A 72 -2.69 -22.83 -1.44
CA SER A 72 -3.67 -23.04 -2.51
C SER A 72 -3.32 -22.27 -3.79
N PHE A 73 -2.90 -21.01 -3.65
CA PHE A 73 -2.46 -20.16 -4.76
C PHE A 73 -1.20 -20.71 -5.46
N ILE A 74 -0.27 -21.28 -4.70
CA ILE A 74 0.92 -21.95 -5.24
C ILE A 74 0.54 -23.24 -5.97
N ASP A 75 -0.29 -24.09 -5.35
CA ASP A 75 -0.71 -25.38 -5.91
C ASP A 75 -1.46 -25.21 -7.23
N ARG A 76 -2.48 -24.35 -7.24
CA ARG A 76 -3.36 -24.17 -8.41
C ARG A 76 -2.64 -23.62 -9.64
N ASN A 77 -1.57 -22.85 -9.42
CA ASN A 77 -0.78 -22.21 -10.48
C ASN A 77 0.56 -22.94 -10.72
N ASN A 78 0.84 -24.03 -9.99
CA ASN A 78 2.09 -24.79 -10.06
C ASN A 78 3.36 -23.90 -9.91
N LEU A 79 3.35 -23.04 -8.89
CA LEU A 79 4.39 -22.00 -8.73
C LEU A 79 5.60 -22.53 -7.95
N LYS A 80 6.79 -22.06 -8.34
CA LYS A 80 8.01 -22.16 -7.52
C LYS A 80 8.20 -20.84 -6.77
N VAL A 81 8.23 -20.91 -5.44
CA VAL A 81 8.29 -19.74 -4.55
C VAL A 81 9.54 -19.83 -3.68
N ASP A 82 10.40 -18.81 -3.74
CA ASP A 82 11.59 -18.72 -2.88
C ASP A 82 11.22 -18.25 -1.47
N PHE A 83 10.30 -17.29 -1.37
CA PHE A 83 9.79 -16.75 -0.11
C PHE A 83 8.43 -16.07 -0.30
N VAL A 84 7.72 -15.90 0.80
CA VAL A 84 6.46 -15.18 0.93
C VAL A 84 6.71 -13.87 1.64
N CYS A 85 6.05 -12.80 1.20
CA CYS A 85 5.99 -11.53 1.93
C CYS A 85 4.57 -11.27 2.42
N SER A 86 4.44 -10.95 3.70
CA SER A 86 3.16 -10.60 4.29
C SER A 86 3.28 -9.29 5.05
N HIS A 87 2.49 -8.30 4.64
CA HIS A 87 2.25 -7.13 5.49
C HIS A 87 1.54 -7.51 6.79
N GLY A 88 0.67 -8.52 6.74
CA GLY A 88 -0.34 -8.75 7.77
C GLY A 88 -1.53 -7.80 7.61
N HIS A 89 -2.24 -7.58 8.72
CA HIS A 89 -3.36 -6.65 8.85
C HIS A 89 -3.10 -5.71 10.01
N THR A 90 -3.13 -4.40 9.78
CA THR A 90 -2.84 -3.40 10.83
C THR A 90 -3.99 -3.33 11.83
N ILE A 91 -3.69 -3.47 13.12
CA ILE A 91 -4.66 -3.22 14.20
C ILE A 91 -4.33 -1.91 14.94
N PHE A 92 -3.05 -1.70 15.25
CA PHE A 92 -2.59 -0.49 15.93
C PHE A 92 -1.57 0.26 15.08
N HIS A 93 -1.72 1.57 14.99
CA HIS A 93 -0.76 2.47 14.36
C HIS A 93 -0.80 3.82 15.10
N GLN A 94 -0.18 3.86 16.26
CA GLN A 94 -0.09 4.98 17.21
C GLN A 94 1.39 5.35 17.36
N THR A 95 1.95 5.94 16.31
CA THR A 95 3.37 6.20 16.14
C THR A 95 3.90 7.24 17.14
N GLU A 96 3.04 8.14 17.61
CA GLU A 96 3.31 9.14 18.65
C GLU A 96 3.74 8.53 19.98
N ILE A 97 3.30 7.30 20.27
CA ILE A 97 3.73 6.50 21.42
C ILE A 97 4.60 5.29 21.02
N GLY A 98 5.06 5.24 19.76
CA GLY A 98 5.94 4.19 19.24
C GLY A 98 5.27 2.83 19.11
N ILE A 99 3.94 2.77 18.91
CA ILE A 99 3.21 1.51 18.79
C ILE A 99 2.75 1.30 17.35
N THR A 100 3.12 0.15 16.79
CA THR A 100 2.42 -0.42 15.64
C THR A 100 2.27 -1.92 15.80
N SER A 101 1.15 -2.46 15.32
CA SER A 101 0.95 -3.90 15.32
C SER A 101 0.21 -4.34 14.08
N GLN A 102 0.80 -5.29 13.37
CA GLN A 102 0.21 -5.99 12.24
C GLN A 102 0.02 -7.46 12.64
N ILE A 103 -1.22 -7.91 12.66
CA ILE A 103 -1.52 -9.33 12.89
C ILE A 103 -1.38 -10.13 11.59
N GLY A 104 -1.18 -11.43 11.72
CA GLY A 104 -0.80 -12.32 10.63
C GLY A 104 0.47 -13.08 11.01
N HIS A 105 0.38 -13.87 12.07
CA HIS A 105 1.48 -14.56 12.73
C HIS A 105 2.45 -15.23 11.74
N GLY A 106 3.64 -14.62 11.55
CA GLY A 106 4.65 -15.05 10.58
C GLY A 106 4.99 -16.55 10.63
N PRO A 107 5.24 -17.15 11.82
CA PRO A 107 5.50 -18.58 11.93
C PRO A 107 4.32 -19.46 11.51
N ALA A 108 3.08 -18.99 11.71
CA ALA A 108 1.90 -19.70 11.22
C ALA A 108 1.83 -19.64 9.69
N ILE A 109 2.04 -18.45 9.10
CA ILE A 109 2.09 -18.31 7.63
C ILE A 109 3.15 -19.25 7.05
N ALA A 110 4.36 -19.30 7.64
CA ALA A 110 5.44 -20.14 7.17
C ALA A 110 5.08 -21.63 7.24
N ARG A 111 4.48 -22.06 8.36
CA ARG A 111 4.04 -23.44 8.56
C ARG A 111 2.97 -23.89 7.57
N TYR A 112 1.97 -23.04 7.29
CA TYR A 112 0.82 -23.41 6.47
C TYR A 112 1.05 -23.18 4.97
N SER A 113 1.90 -22.22 4.58
CA SER A 113 2.32 -22.03 3.18
C SER A 113 3.39 -23.05 2.76
N GLY A 114 4.22 -23.51 3.71
CA GLY A 114 5.39 -24.33 3.42
C GLY A 114 6.58 -23.53 2.88
N CYS A 115 6.56 -22.20 3.01
CA CYS A 115 7.58 -21.30 2.49
C CYS A 115 8.26 -20.53 3.62
N ASN A 116 9.47 -20.02 3.35
CA ASN A 116 10.03 -18.94 4.16
C ASN A 116 9.11 -17.72 4.07
N VAL A 117 8.93 -17.00 5.17
CA VAL A 117 8.05 -15.83 5.25
C VAL A 117 8.83 -14.62 5.74
N ILE A 118 8.58 -13.47 5.14
CA ILE A 118 9.03 -12.16 5.60
C ILE A 118 7.80 -11.33 5.98
N ASN A 119 7.69 -10.90 7.23
CA ASN A 119 6.62 -10.02 7.72
C ASN A 119 7.19 -8.90 8.63
N ASP A 120 6.34 -8.13 9.31
CA ASP A 120 6.75 -7.14 10.32
C ASP A 120 7.70 -6.04 9.79
N PHE A 121 7.41 -5.56 8.57
CA PHE A 121 8.24 -4.57 7.89
C PHE A 121 8.35 -3.22 8.63
N ARG A 122 7.35 -2.86 9.44
CA ARG A 122 7.29 -1.56 10.13
C ARG A 122 8.22 -1.47 11.35
N VAL A 123 8.53 -2.60 11.97
CA VAL A 123 9.19 -2.65 13.30
C VAL A 123 10.58 -2.00 13.27
N ALA A 124 11.35 -2.23 12.21
CA ALA A 124 12.68 -1.65 12.09
C ALA A 124 12.64 -0.12 12.00
N ASP A 125 11.67 0.43 11.26
CA ASP A 125 11.54 1.87 11.08
C ASP A 125 11.17 2.58 12.39
N LEU A 126 10.22 2.01 13.16
CA LEU A 126 9.89 2.50 14.51
C LEU A 126 11.09 2.44 15.46
N ALA A 127 11.91 1.39 15.39
CA ALA A 127 13.13 1.30 16.19
C ALA A 127 14.13 2.43 15.88
N PHE A 128 14.07 2.99 14.67
CA PHE A 128 14.82 4.16 14.25
C PHE A 128 14.03 5.48 14.37
N GLN A 129 12.96 5.50 15.18
CA GLN A 129 12.10 6.66 15.46
C GLN A 129 11.28 7.16 14.26
N GLY A 130 11.13 6.34 13.22
CA GLY A 130 10.24 6.63 12.11
C GLY A 130 8.78 6.28 12.41
N GLN A 131 7.89 6.73 11.54
CA GLN A 131 6.46 6.47 11.61
C GLN A 131 6.08 5.03 11.19
N GLY A 132 6.96 4.29 10.53
CA GLY A 132 6.67 2.96 9.99
C GLY A 132 5.67 2.97 8.82
N ALA A 133 5.36 4.13 8.27
CA ALA A 133 4.47 4.34 7.14
C ALA A 133 4.75 5.67 6.44
N PRO A 134 4.43 5.79 5.13
CA PRO A 134 4.19 4.70 4.19
C PRO A 134 5.50 3.96 3.82
N LEU A 135 5.45 2.62 3.68
CA LEU A 135 6.63 1.81 3.33
C LEU A 135 6.82 1.61 1.82
N VAL A 136 5.72 1.64 1.08
CA VAL A 136 5.70 1.36 -0.36
C VAL A 136 6.45 2.36 -1.26
N PRO A 137 6.73 3.63 -0.87
CA PRO A 137 7.41 4.59 -1.75
C PRO A 137 8.78 4.17 -2.28
N VAL A 138 9.54 3.34 -1.54
CA VAL A 138 10.82 2.81 -2.06
C VAL A 138 10.61 1.88 -3.24
N GLY A 139 9.55 1.05 -3.21
CA GLY A 139 9.21 0.16 -4.30
C GLY A 139 8.64 0.93 -5.48
N ASP A 140 7.84 1.96 -5.20
CA ASP A 140 7.42 2.95 -6.20
C ASP A 140 8.61 3.57 -6.93
N ARG A 141 9.63 4.01 -6.18
CA ARG A 141 10.83 4.63 -6.74
C ARG A 141 11.62 3.68 -7.62
N LEU A 142 11.72 2.41 -7.24
CA LEU A 142 12.62 1.46 -7.88
C LEU A 142 11.95 0.71 -9.03
N LEU A 143 10.69 0.29 -8.89
CA LEU A 143 9.96 -0.47 -9.90
C LEU A 143 9.24 0.40 -10.94
N PHE A 144 8.90 1.63 -10.58
CA PHE A 144 8.14 2.56 -11.42
C PHE A 144 8.95 3.85 -11.67
N HIS A 145 10.27 3.71 -11.82
CA HIS A 145 11.23 4.82 -11.98
C HIS A 145 11.05 5.62 -13.27
N GLU A 146 10.37 5.06 -14.27
CA GLU A 146 10.03 5.76 -15.52
C GLU A 146 8.91 6.79 -15.38
N TYR A 147 8.20 6.80 -14.24
CA TYR A 147 7.14 7.75 -13.94
C TYR A 147 7.64 8.83 -12.97
N HIS A 148 7.34 10.09 -13.31
CA HIS A 148 7.72 11.23 -12.47
C HIS A 148 6.83 11.30 -11.23
N TYR A 149 5.57 10.86 -11.38
CA TYR A 149 4.56 10.86 -10.34
C TYR A 149 3.89 9.49 -10.28
N ARG A 150 3.69 8.96 -9.07
CA ARG A 150 2.94 7.73 -8.84
C ARG A 150 1.80 8.04 -7.89
N LEU A 151 0.57 8.00 -8.40
CA LEU A 151 -0.65 8.31 -7.67
C LEU A 151 -1.47 7.03 -7.46
N ASN A 152 -1.80 6.71 -6.22
CA ASN A 152 -2.77 5.69 -5.87
C ASN A 152 -4.07 6.35 -5.43
N LEU A 153 -5.17 6.11 -6.15
CA LEU A 153 -6.50 6.62 -5.85
C LEU A 153 -7.33 5.56 -5.13
N GLY A 154 -7.09 5.40 -3.82
CA GLY A 154 -7.91 4.58 -2.94
C GLY A 154 -9.15 5.32 -2.44
N GLY A 155 -9.56 5.07 -1.20
CA GLY A 155 -10.51 5.97 -0.51
C GLY A 155 -9.92 7.38 -0.37
N ILE A 156 -8.64 7.43 -0.02
CA ILE A 156 -7.78 8.62 -0.04
C ILE A 156 -6.76 8.46 -1.17
N GLY A 157 -6.47 9.56 -1.87
CA GLY A 157 -5.39 9.61 -2.84
C GLY A 157 -4.05 9.79 -2.12
N ASN A 158 -3.02 9.04 -2.53
CA ASN A 158 -1.64 9.27 -2.11
C ASN A 158 -0.71 9.31 -3.31
N ILE A 159 0.32 10.16 -3.22
CA ILE A 159 1.24 10.39 -4.32
C ILE A 159 2.68 10.28 -3.84
N SER A 160 3.55 9.74 -4.70
CA SER A 160 5.00 9.76 -4.51
C SER A 160 5.72 10.33 -5.74
N PHE A 161 6.79 11.09 -5.48
CA PHE A 161 7.65 11.74 -6.46
C PHE A 161 9.02 12.07 -5.87
N GLU A 162 9.95 12.52 -6.72
CA GLU A 162 11.34 12.80 -6.33
C GLU A 162 11.64 14.30 -6.41
N VAL A 163 12.24 14.85 -5.37
CA VAL A 163 12.80 16.21 -5.35
C VAL A 163 14.24 16.13 -4.87
N ASN A 164 15.19 16.63 -5.67
CA ASN A 164 16.63 16.58 -5.34
C ASN A 164 17.15 15.18 -4.92
N ASN A 165 16.68 14.11 -5.58
CA ASN A 165 16.98 12.69 -5.29
C ASN A 165 16.39 12.12 -3.99
N GLU A 166 15.58 12.90 -3.27
CA GLU A 166 14.81 12.44 -2.12
C GLU A 166 13.38 12.11 -2.55
N THR A 167 12.85 11.02 -2.01
CA THR A 167 11.46 10.63 -2.27
C THR A 167 10.56 11.38 -1.29
N ILE A 168 9.59 12.08 -1.84
CA ILE A 168 8.49 12.72 -1.12
C ILE A 168 7.24 11.88 -1.36
N ALA A 169 6.50 11.58 -0.30
CA ALA A 169 5.22 10.89 -0.39
C ALA A 169 4.28 11.37 0.71
N PHE A 170 3.01 11.57 0.36
CA PHE A 170 1.95 12.01 1.28
C PHE A 170 0.56 11.80 0.68
N ASP A 171 -0.47 11.98 1.50
CA ASP A 171 -1.87 11.92 1.07
C ASP A 171 -2.31 13.24 0.41
N THR A 172 -2.94 13.15 -0.77
CA THR A 172 -3.33 14.31 -1.58
C THR A 172 -4.67 14.89 -1.14
N SER A 173 -5.72 14.07 -1.11
CA SER A 173 -7.11 14.43 -0.80
C SER A 173 -7.93 13.15 -0.64
N PRO A 174 -9.16 13.21 -0.10
CA PRO A 174 -10.14 12.16 -0.38
C PRO A 174 -10.30 11.96 -1.89
N ALA A 175 -10.45 10.70 -2.30
CA ALA A 175 -10.65 10.28 -3.68
C ALA A 175 -11.96 9.50 -3.79
N ASN A 176 -11.94 8.16 -3.70
CA ASN A 176 -13.17 7.37 -3.77
C ASN A 176 -14.01 7.40 -2.49
N MET A 177 -13.45 7.83 -1.35
CA MET A 177 -14.17 7.84 -0.07
C MET A 177 -15.48 8.65 -0.11
N PRO A 178 -15.51 9.93 -0.54
CA PRO A 178 -16.75 10.66 -0.70
C PRO A 178 -17.71 10.01 -1.70
N LEU A 179 -17.17 9.50 -2.82
CA LEU A 179 -17.99 8.88 -3.87
C LEU A 179 -18.71 7.64 -3.34
N ASN A 180 -17.96 6.72 -2.73
CA ASN A 180 -18.51 5.49 -2.15
C ASN A 180 -19.46 5.79 -0.99
N TYR A 181 -19.17 6.83 -0.19
CA TYR A 181 -20.06 7.28 0.87
C TYR A 181 -21.45 7.64 0.32
N PHE A 182 -21.50 8.48 -0.72
CA PHE A 182 -22.78 8.92 -1.30
C PHE A 182 -23.46 7.85 -2.16
N MET A 183 -22.71 7.00 -2.86
CA MET A 183 -23.30 5.91 -3.65
C MET A 183 -24.04 4.89 -2.77
N ARG A 184 -23.67 4.74 -1.49
CA ARG A 184 -24.38 3.87 -0.55
C ARG A 184 -25.78 4.36 -0.21
N GLU A 185 -26.08 5.65 -0.37
CA GLU A 185 -27.45 6.18 -0.23
C GLU A 185 -28.43 5.56 -1.24
N ILE A 186 -27.91 5.05 -2.37
CA ILE A 186 -28.68 4.38 -3.42
C ILE A 186 -28.31 2.90 -3.57
N HIS A 187 -27.76 2.29 -2.50
CA HIS A 187 -27.40 0.87 -2.45
C HIS A 187 -26.38 0.43 -3.51
N LYS A 188 -25.44 1.31 -3.85
CA LYS A 188 -24.29 1.01 -4.71
C LYS A 188 -22.99 1.26 -3.96
N GLU A 189 -21.98 0.43 -4.21
CA GLU A 189 -20.69 0.56 -3.51
C GLU A 189 -19.81 1.69 -4.06
N TYR A 190 -19.92 1.99 -5.36
CA TYR A 190 -19.10 3.01 -6.05
C TYR A 190 -19.79 3.52 -7.34
N ASP A 191 -19.30 4.65 -7.86
CA ASP A 191 -19.73 5.22 -9.15
C ASP A 191 -18.94 4.59 -10.31
N GLU A 192 -19.53 3.60 -10.96
CA GLU A 192 -18.90 2.84 -12.03
C GLU A 192 -18.47 3.73 -13.20
N GLY A 193 -17.15 3.88 -13.38
CA GLY A 193 -16.57 4.71 -14.43
C GLY A 193 -16.74 6.22 -14.23
N GLY A 194 -17.31 6.66 -13.11
CA GLY A 194 -17.67 8.06 -12.88
C GLY A 194 -18.90 8.51 -13.67
N LYS A 195 -19.79 7.58 -14.06
CA LYS A 195 -20.94 7.88 -14.93
C LYS A 195 -21.92 8.85 -14.28
N MET A 196 -22.16 8.71 -12.97
CA MET A 196 -23.10 9.57 -12.24
C MET A 196 -22.47 10.94 -11.97
N ALA A 197 -21.20 10.96 -11.54
CA ALA A 197 -20.43 12.20 -11.39
C ALA A 197 -20.39 13.02 -12.69
N LYS A 198 -20.23 12.37 -13.85
CA LYS A 198 -20.21 13.04 -15.15
C LYS A 198 -21.53 13.72 -15.54
N GLN A 199 -22.65 13.31 -14.94
CA GLN A 199 -23.98 13.90 -15.17
C GLN A 199 -24.28 15.06 -14.21
N GLY A 200 -23.46 15.24 -13.18
CA GLY A 200 -23.62 16.30 -12.20
C GLY A 200 -23.07 17.63 -12.67
N GLU A 201 -23.54 18.68 -12.03
CA GLU A 201 -22.98 20.02 -12.13
C GLU A 201 -22.05 20.28 -10.94
N VAL A 202 -20.85 20.80 -11.22
CA VAL A 202 -19.89 21.16 -10.18
C VAL A 202 -20.41 22.39 -9.43
N GLN A 203 -20.59 22.26 -8.13
CA GLN A 203 -21.10 23.33 -7.26
C GLN A 203 -19.95 24.22 -6.79
N GLN A 204 -19.67 25.29 -7.55
CA GLN A 204 -18.46 26.11 -7.39
C GLN A 204 -18.26 26.65 -5.96
N ASN A 205 -19.32 27.16 -5.32
CA ASN A 205 -19.21 27.69 -3.95
C ASN A 205 -18.72 26.64 -2.94
N VAL A 206 -19.20 25.40 -3.09
CA VAL A 206 -18.81 24.27 -2.22
C VAL A 206 -17.40 23.78 -2.58
N LEU A 207 -17.09 23.73 -3.88
CA LEU A 207 -15.76 23.38 -4.37
C LEU A 207 -14.68 24.31 -3.82
N ASP A 208 -14.95 25.62 -3.82
CA ASP A 208 -14.03 26.64 -3.31
C ASP A 208 -13.79 26.47 -1.81
N GLU A 209 -14.86 26.21 -1.04
CA GLU A 209 -14.76 25.95 0.39
C GLU A 209 -13.93 24.68 0.69
N LEU A 210 -14.17 23.58 -0.05
CA LEU A 210 -13.37 22.37 0.06
C LEU A 210 -11.89 22.62 -0.26
N ASN A 211 -11.62 23.42 -1.30
CA ASN A 211 -10.27 23.72 -1.75
C ASN A 211 -9.47 24.63 -0.81
N GLN A 212 -10.14 25.27 0.16
CA GLN A 212 -9.55 26.15 1.18
C GLN A 212 -9.35 25.46 2.54
N LEU A 213 -9.65 24.16 2.65
CA LEU A 213 -9.39 23.41 3.88
C LEU A 213 -7.89 23.46 4.24
N PRO A 214 -7.52 23.73 5.51
CA PRO A 214 -6.11 23.96 5.92
C PRO A 214 -5.15 22.81 5.58
N PHE A 215 -5.66 21.60 5.45
CA PHE A 215 -4.87 20.45 5.02
C PHE A 215 -4.14 20.71 3.69
N TYR A 216 -4.72 21.50 2.79
CA TYR A 216 -4.19 21.75 1.45
C TYR A 216 -3.13 22.87 1.38
N ASP A 217 -2.80 23.52 2.50
CA ASP A 217 -1.85 24.64 2.53
C ASP A 217 -0.38 24.20 2.46
N ASN A 218 -0.07 22.95 2.86
CA ASN A 218 1.29 22.43 2.92
C ASN A 218 1.45 21.18 2.05
N PHE A 219 2.59 21.05 1.35
CA PHE A 219 2.95 19.90 0.50
C PHE A 219 4.08 19.04 1.10
N GLU A 220 4.10 18.97 2.43
CA GLU A 220 5.06 18.16 3.20
C GLU A 220 4.43 16.83 3.64
N VAL A 221 5.19 15.97 4.32
CA VAL A 221 4.74 14.66 4.81
C VAL A 221 3.53 14.84 5.72
N LYS A 222 2.37 14.37 5.26
CA LYS A 222 1.08 14.45 5.94
C LYS A 222 0.20 13.27 5.53
N SER A 223 -0.70 12.87 6.42
CA SER A 223 -1.65 11.78 6.21
C SER A 223 -3.09 12.23 6.46
N LEU A 224 -4.04 11.58 5.79
CA LEU A 224 -5.47 11.72 5.98
C LEU A 224 -6.07 10.43 6.54
N GLY A 225 -7.09 10.59 7.37
CA GLY A 225 -7.91 9.51 7.90
C GLY A 225 -9.37 9.68 7.52
N LYS A 226 -10.17 8.65 7.82
CA LYS A 226 -11.63 8.70 7.69
C LYS A 226 -12.23 9.77 8.61
N GLU A 227 -11.63 9.97 9.77
CA GLU A 227 -12.00 10.93 10.80
C GLU A 227 -11.98 12.36 10.22
N TRP A 228 -10.87 12.71 9.54
CA TRP A 228 -10.75 14.01 8.88
C TRP A 228 -11.81 14.22 7.79
N PHE A 229 -12.11 13.17 7.01
CA PHE A 229 -13.20 13.22 6.03
C PHE A 229 -14.55 13.51 6.71
N LEU A 230 -14.88 12.82 7.80
CA LEU A 230 -16.15 12.99 8.50
C LEU A 230 -16.28 14.38 9.15
N GLU A 231 -15.19 14.91 9.71
CA GLU A 231 -15.20 16.16 10.48
C GLU A 231 -15.03 17.41 9.61
N SER A 232 -14.18 17.35 8.58
CA SER A 232 -13.77 18.52 7.79
C SER A 232 -14.39 18.55 6.40
N TYR A 233 -14.42 17.41 5.70
CA TYR A 233 -14.85 17.34 4.30
C TYR A 233 -16.36 17.18 4.16
N LEU A 234 -16.92 16.16 4.82
CA LEU A 234 -18.32 15.75 4.69
C LEU A 234 -19.32 16.88 5.01
N PRO A 235 -19.14 17.70 6.06
CA PRO A 235 -20.09 18.78 6.35
C PRO A 235 -20.19 19.84 5.25
N ILE A 236 -19.11 20.04 4.49
CA ILE A 236 -19.05 21.01 3.40
C ILE A 236 -19.75 20.45 2.17
N ILE A 237 -19.34 19.25 1.71
CA ILE A 237 -19.92 18.65 0.51
C ILE A 237 -21.40 18.28 0.67
N SER A 238 -21.86 18.03 1.90
CA SER A 238 -23.27 17.74 2.20
C SER A 238 -24.20 18.95 2.03
N LYS A 239 -23.66 20.16 1.79
CA LYS A 239 -24.46 21.33 1.40
C LYS A 239 -25.04 21.21 -0.02
N VAL A 240 -24.49 20.31 -0.85
CA VAL A 240 -25.02 20.02 -2.19
C VAL A 240 -26.13 18.98 -2.10
N GLU A 241 -27.32 19.34 -2.54
CA GLU A 241 -28.51 18.48 -2.41
C GLU A 241 -28.48 17.29 -3.39
N LYS A 242 -28.20 17.56 -4.66
CA LYS A 242 -28.26 16.55 -5.72
C LYS A 242 -27.06 15.61 -5.66
N LEU A 243 -27.33 14.30 -5.74
CA LEU A 243 -26.31 13.26 -5.63
C LEU A 243 -25.26 13.38 -6.74
N GLU A 244 -25.68 13.53 -7.99
CA GLU A 244 -24.79 13.68 -9.14
C GLU A 244 -23.84 14.86 -8.95
N ASP A 245 -24.35 15.98 -8.43
CA ASP A 245 -23.60 17.21 -8.22
C ASP A 245 -22.61 17.06 -7.05
N ARG A 246 -22.96 16.32 -5.98
CA ARG A 246 -22.03 15.93 -4.92
C ARG A 246 -20.85 15.14 -5.51
N LEU A 247 -21.14 14.13 -6.32
CA LEU A 247 -20.13 13.29 -6.95
C LEU A 247 -19.25 14.09 -7.92
N ALA A 248 -19.85 14.93 -8.76
CA ALA A 248 -19.14 15.82 -9.70
C ALA A 248 -18.18 16.77 -8.97
N THR A 249 -18.68 17.43 -7.91
CA THR A 249 -17.92 18.37 -7.10
C THR A 249 -16.77 17.67 -6.37
N SER A 250 -17.00 16.46 -5.83
CA SER A 250 -15.95 15.66 -5.21
C SER A 250 -14.87 15.23 -6.20
N VAL A 251 -15.23 14.78 -7.40
CA VAL A 251 -14.28 14.44 -8.46
C VAL A 251 -13.45 15.66 -8.87
N GLU A 252 -14.10 16.82 -9.05
CA GLU A 252 -13.42 18.05 -9.43
C GLU A 252 -12.43 18.49 -8.34
N HIS A 253 -12.83 18.40 -7.08
CA HIS A 253 -11.96 18.69 -5.95
C HIS A 253 -10.71 17.81 -5.94
N THR A 254 -10.86 16.48 -6.04
CA THR A 254 -9.72 15.55 -6.11
C THR A 254 -8.78 15.92 -7.26
N ALA A 255 -9.33 16.23 -8.44
CA ALA A 255 -8.54 16.59 -9.61
C ALA A 255 -7.73 17.89 -9.43
N ILE A 256 -8.34 18.93 -8.84
CA ILE A 256 -7.66 20.19 -8.50
C ILE A 256 -6.52 19.95 -7.53
N GLN A 257 -6.74 19.15 -6.47
CA GLN A 257 -5.71 18.91 -5.46
C GLN A 257 -4.52 18.13 -6.04
N VAL A 258 -4.77 17.11 -6.87
CA VAL A 258 -3.72 16.39 -7.60
C VAL A 258 -2.93 17.36 -8.50
N GLY A 259 -3.62 18.24 -9.25
CA GLY A 259 -2.98 19.25 -10.08
C GLY A 259 -2.09 20.22 -9.30
N LYS A 260 -2.55 20.69 -8.13
CA LYS A 260 -1.74 21.55 -7.24
C LYS A 260 -0.48 20.84 -6.74
N VAL A 261 -0.58 19.57 -6.35
CA VAL A 261 0.57 18.78 -5.89
C VAL A 261 1.59 18.60 -7.01
N ILE A 262 1.14 18.25 -8.22
CA ILE A 262 2.02 18.09 -9.38
C ILE A 262 2.69 19.42 -9.71
N ALA A 263 1.95 20.54 -9.74
CA ALA A 263 2.51 21.86 -10.00
C ALA A 263 3.60 22.24 -8.98
N PHE A 264 3.38 21.95 -7.69
CA PHE A 264 4.40 22.12 -6.65
C PHE A 264 5.64 21.24 -6.92
N ALA A 265 5.44 19.96 -7.23
CA ALA A 265 6.52 19.02 -7.48
C ALA A 265 7.34 19.39 -8.72
N SER A 266 6.71 19.81 -9.81
CA SER A 266 7.40 20.28 -11.03
C SER A 266 8.26 21.52 -10.73
N GLN A 267 7.81 22.44 -9.88
CA GLN A 267 8.60 23.64 -9.51
C GLN A 267 9.85 23.31 -8.66
N LYS A 268 9.79 22.24 -7.86
CA LYS A 268 10.89 21.83 -6.98
C LYS A 268 11.89 20.89 -7.65
N SER A 269 11.48 20.25 -8.75
CA SER A 269 12.30 19.32 -9.52
C SER A 269 13.29 20.08 -10.41
N LYS A 270 14.59 19.75 -10.35
CA LYS A 270 15.66 20.43 -11.12
C LYS A 270 15.98 19.80 -12.48
N LEU A 271 15.31 18.69 -12.82
CA LEU A 271 15.55 17.92 -14.04
C LEU A 271 14.30 17.98 -14.91
N HIS A 272 14.39 18.67 -16.04
CA HIS A 272 13.32 18.71 -17.05
C HIS A 272 13.85 18.11 -18.35
N PHE A 273 13.63 16.81 -18.54
CA PHE A 273 13.87 16.18 -19.84
C PHE A 273 12.66 15.34 -20.23
N GLY A 274 12.05 15.69 -21.36
CA GLY A 274 10.89 14.97 -21.90
C GLY A 274 9.56 15.38 -21.25
N LYS A 275 8.49 14.70 -21.67
CA LYS A 275 7.15 14.88 -21.12
C LYS A 275 7.05 14.10 -19.80
N GLU A 276 6.68 14.79 -18.72
CA GLU A 276 6.49 14.16 -17.41
C GLU A 276 5.34 13.16 -17.47
N LYS A 277 5.46 12.06 -16.71
CA LYS A 277 4.48 10.96 -16.69
C LYS A 277 3.91 10.75 -15.30
N LEU A 278 2.58 10.59 -15.22
CA LEU A 278 1.84 10.25 -14.02
C LEU A 278 1.25 8.85 -14.15
N LEU A 279 1.70 7.91 -13.31
CA LEU A 279 1.07 6.60 -13.17
C LEU A 279 -0.10 6.70 -12.18
N ILE A 280 -1.30 6.31 -12.61
CA ILE A 280 -2.48 6.26 -11.72
C ILE A 280 -2.87 4.81 -11.45
N THR A 281 -3.01 4.46 -10.17
CA THR A 281 -3.38 3.14 -9.66
C THR A 281 -4.49 3.24 -8.61
N GLY A 282 -4.93 2.10 -8.05
CA GLY A 282 -6.05 2.05 -7.11
C GLY A 282 -7.41 2.14 -7.78
N GLY A 283 -8.49 1.93 -7.02
CA GLY A 283 -9.85 1.86 -7.55
C GLY A 283 -10.26 3.10 -8.38
N GLY A 284 -9.72 4.27 -8.05
CA GLY A 284 -10.02 5.53 -8.76
C GLY A 284 -9.46 5.57 -10.18
N ALA A 285 -8.48 4.72 -10.52
CA ALA A 285 -8.00 4.56 -11.90
C ALA A 285 -9.10 4.01 -12.83
N PHE A 286 -10.11 3.30 -12.30
CA PHE A 286 -11.27 2.85 -13.07
C PHE A 286 -12.33 3.95 -13.25
N ASN A 287 -12.26 5.05 -12.49
CA ASN A 287 -13.15 6.19 -12.66
C ASN A 287 -12.63 7.06 -13.81
N THR A 288 -13.08 6.74 -15.03
CA THR A 288 -12.63 7.42 -16.25
C THR A 288 -12.91 8.93 -16.24
N PHE A 289 -14.01 9.36 -15.61
CA PHE A 289 -14.30 10.79 -15.45
C PHE A 289 -13.30 11.47 -14.51
N MET A 290 -12.95 10.85 -13.38
CA MET A 290 -11.93 11.38 -12.47
C MET A 290 -10.56 11.51 -13.17
N VAL A 291 -10.16 10.50 -13.94
CA VAL A 291 -8.93 10.56 -14.75
C VAL A 291 -8.99 11.69 -15.78
N GLU A 292 -10.13 11.87 -16.46
CA GLU A 292 -10.36 12.98 -17.40
C GLU A 292 -10.20 14.35 -16.72
N ARG A 293 -10.77 14.51 -15.51
CA ARG A 293 -10.63 15.76 -14.74
C ARG A 293 -9.21 15.98 -14.24
N ILE A 294 -8.50 14.94 -13.80
CA ILE A 294 -7.07 15.05 -13.45
C ILE A 294 -6.25 15.49 -14.67
N GLN A 295 -6.50 14.92 -15.86
CA GLN A 295 -5.82 15.32 -17.09
C GLN A 295 -6.05 16.80 -17.44
N HIS A 296 -7.27 17.29 -17.20
CA HIS A 296 -7.62 18.70 -17.41
C HIS A 296 -6.79 19.65 -16.54
N HIS A 297 -6.56 19.30 -15.27
CA HIS A 297 -5.74 20.09 -14.35
C HIS A 297 -4.23 19.85 -14.52
N CYS A 298 -3.84 18.84 -15.31
CA CYS A 298 -2.44 18.47 -15.58
C CYS A 298 -2.14 18.40 -17.09
N PRO A 299 -2.38 19.47 -17.88
CA PRO A 299 -2.40 19.39 -19.35
C PRO A 299 -1.05 18.99 -19.99
N ASN A 300 0.07 19.23 -19.30
CA ASN A 300 1.41 18.92 -19.78
C ASN A 300 1.93 17.54 -19.35
N ILE A 301 1.16 16.81 -18.53
CA ILE A 301 1.53 15.50 -18.00
C ILE A 301 0.90 14.41 -18.86
N GLU A 302 1.67 13.38 -19.19
CA GLU A 302 1.15 12.14 -19.77
C GLU A 302 0.62 11.25 -18.65
N ILE A 303 -0.70 11.08 -18.59
CA ILE A 303 -1.31 10.14 -17.66
C ILE A 303 -1.23 8.72 -18.24
N VAL A 304 -0.73 7.79 -17.43
CA VAL A 304 -0.62 6.38 -17.75
C VAL A 304 -1.49 5.58 -16.78
N ILE A 305 -2.44 4.83 -17.35
CA ILE A 305 -3.24 3.84 -16.64
C ILE A 305 -2.66 2.46 -16.95
N PRO A 306 -2.13 1.73 -15.96
CA PRO A 306 -1.51 0.43 -16.21
C PRO A 306 -2.58 -0.66 -16.38
N PRO A 307 -2.19 -1.91 -16.72
CA PRO A 307 -3.11 -3.04 -16.74
C PRO A 307 -3.84 -3.24 -15.41
N LYS A 308 -5.04 -3.84 -15.47
CA LYS A 308 -5.93 -4.02 -14.31
C LYS A 308 -5.22 -4.65 -13.12
N GLU A 309 -4.36 -5.63 -13.38
CA GLU A 309 -3.61 -6.37 -12.38
C GLU A 309 -2.70 -5.45 -11.57
N ILE A 310 -2.04 -4.48 -12.22
CA ILE A 310 -1.23 -3.48 -11.52
C ILE A 310 -2.13 -2.51 -10.76
N ILE A 311 -3.25 -2.09 -11.34
CA ILE A 311 -4.19 -1.18 -10.65
C ILE A 311 -4.65 -1.78 -9.31
N THR A 312 -4.98 -3.07 -9.28
CA THR A 312 -5.55 -3.75 -8.12
C THR A 312 -4.53 -4.36 -7.17
N HIS A 313 -3.38 -4.83 -7.67
CA HIS A 313 -2.41 -5.61 -6.87
C HIS A 313 -1.07 -4.91 -6.66
N LYS A 314 -0.94 -3.61 -7.01
CA LYS A 314 0.31 -2.86 -6.83
C LYS A 314 0.84 -2.93 -5.39
N GLU A 315 0.00 -2.77 -4.37
CA GLU A 315 0.50 -2.85 -2.98
C GLU A 315 1.07 -4.24 -2.65
N ALA A 316 0.41 -5.32 -3.10
CA ALA A 316 0.93 -6.68 -2.94
C ALA A 316 2.29 -6.85 -3.64
N LEU A 317 2.42 -6.34 -4.88
CA LEU A 317 3.68 -6.32 -5.63
C LEU A 317 4.78 -5.57 -4.88
N LEU A 318 4.46 -4.38 -4.34
CA LEU A 318 5.41 -3.56 -3.62
C LEU A 318 5.87 -4.26 -2.32
N PHE A 319 4.97 -4.93 -1.57
CA PHE A 319 5.38 -5.72 -0.40
C PHE A 319 6.24 -6.93 -0.75
N ALA A 320 5.94 -7.64 -1.84
CA ALA A 320 6.81 -8.70 -2.35
C ALA A 320 8.22 -8.15 -2.67
N PHE A 321 8.28 -6.95 -3.24
CA PHE A 321 9.54 -6.29 -3.54
C PHE A 321 10.30 -5.84 -2.28
N LEU A 322 9.62 -5.35 -1.23
CA LEU A 322 10.27 -5.02 0.05
C LEU A 322 10.98 -6.25 0.67
N GLY A 323 10.40 -7.44 0.51
CA GLY A 323 11.05 -8.68 0.93
C GLY A 323 12.25 -9.07 0.06
N CYS A 324 12.17 -8.86 -1.25
CA CYS A 324 13.33 -9.01 -2.14
C CYS A 324 14.51 -8.13 -1.69
N LEU A 325 14.24 -6.85 -1.37
CA LEU A 325 15.23 -5.93 -0.83
C LEU A 325 15.75 -6.40 0.54
N ARG A 326 14.87 -6.92 1.41
CA ARG A 326 15.26 -7.47 2.71
C ARG A 326 16.26 -8.62 2.59
N LEU A 327 16.02 -9.58 1.70
CA LEU A 327 16.95 -10.70 1.49
C LEU A 327 18.29 -10.25 0.90
N LYS A 328 18.27 -9.20 0.07
CA LYS A 328 19.50 -8.59 -0.47
C LYS A 328 20.19 -7.63 0.50
N LYS A 329 19.60 -7.38 1.68
CA LYS A 329 20.07 -6.39 2.67
C LYS A 329 20.15 -4.98 2.07
N GLU A 330 19.27 -4.67 1.12
CA GLU A 330 19.10 -3.34 0.51
C GLU A 330 18.05 -2.53 1.31
N VAL A 331 18.14 -1.20 1.25
CA VAL A 331 17.18 -0.28 1.90
C VAL A 331 15.78 -0.54 1.38
N ASN A 332 14.82 -0.75 2.30
CA ASN A 332 13.41 -0.94 1.97
C ASN A 332 12.47 -0.03 2.78
N CYS A 333 13.04 0.94 3.51
CA CYS A 333 12.31 2.02 4.15
C CYS A 333 13.14 3.30 4.13
N LEU A 334 12.54 4.40 3.67
CA LEU A 334 13.23 5.67 3.42
C LEU A 334 12.96 6.66 4.56
N LYS A 335 14.04 7.23 5.13
CA LYS A 335 13.94 8.25 6.17
C LYS A 335 13.22 9.52 5.72
N SER A 336 13.36 9.86 4.44
CA SER A 336 12.73 11.04 3.84
C SER A 336 11.21 10.94 3.81
N VAL A 337 10.68 9.72 3.96
CA VAL A 337 9.25 9.41 3.93
C VAL A 337 8.72 9.21 5.34
N THR A 338 9.39 8.38 6.14
CA THR A 338 8.88 7.98 7.47
C THR A 338 9.37 8.88 8.61
N GLY A 339 10.35 9.76 8.36
CA GLY A 339 10.97 10.57 9.41
C GLY A 339 11.95 9.80 10.31
N ALA A 340 12.30 8.55 9.97
CA ALA A 340 13.30 7.79 10.71
C ALA A 340 14.66 8.52 10.75
N THR A 341 15.50 8.16 11.72
CA THR A 341 16.86 8.71 11.83
C THR A 341 17.79 8.27 10.70
N ILE A 342 17.52 7.10 10.10
CA ILE A 342 18.29 6.53 8.99
C ILE A 342 17.38 5.80 7.98
N ASP A 343 17.86 5.70 6.74
CA ASP A 343 17.33 4.71 5.81
C ASP A 343 17.58 3.31 6.36
N ASN A 344 16.57 2.45 6.33
CA ASN A 344 16.61 1.16 7.02
C ASN A 344 16.03 0.01 6.18
N CYS A 345 16.17 -1.20 6.73
CA CYS A 345 15.79 -2.46 6.09
C CYS A 345 14.98 -3.31 7.06
N GLY A 346 13.65 -3.19 6.98
CA GLY A 346 12.68 -3.91 7.79
C GLY A 346 12.34 -5.30 7.26
N GLY A 347 11.65 -6.08 8.08
CA GLY A 347 11.20 -7.44 7.76
C GLY A 347 11.87 -8.51 8.62
N VAL A 348 11.06 -9.36 9.25
CA VAL A 348 11.49 -10.52 10.04
C VAL A 348 11.34 -11.78 9.22
N ILE A 349 12.39 -12.60 9.16
CA ILE A 349 12.41 -13.85 8.39
C ILE A 349 11.97 -15.00 9.31
N HIS A 350 10.95 -15.75 8.89
CA HIS A 350 10.45 -16.95 9.53
C HIS A 350 10.65 -18.14 8.62
N HIS A 351 11.28 -19.19 9.15
CA HIS A 351 11.48 -20.44 8.42
C HIS A 351 10.32 -21.41 8.70
N PRO A 352 9.91 -22.23 7.71
CA PRO A 352 8.90 -23.23 7.95
C PRO A 352 9.43 -24.27 8.95
N PHE A 353 8.57 -24.67 9.90
CA PHE A 353 8.87 -25.81 10.76
C PHE A 353 8.74 -27.09 9.93
N VAL A 354 9.86 -27.54 9.37
CA VAL A 354 9.93 -28.81 8.66
C VAL A 354 9.70 -29.92 9.68
N LYS A 355 8.74 -30.82 9.41
CA LYS A 355 8.70 -32.10 10.11
C LYS A 355 9.97 -32.82 9.64
N GLN A 356 10.87 -33.20 10.53
CA GLN A 356 11.97 -34.11 10.17
C GLN A 356 11.33 -35.42 9.68
N GLU A 357 11.01 -35.48 8.38
CA GLU A 357 10.90 -36.74 7.68
C GLU A 357 12.32 -37.19 7.43
N GLU A 358 12.62 -38.45 7.78
CA GLU A 358 13.94 -39.07 7.72
C GLU A 358 14.69 -38.63 6.46
N GLU A 359 15.78 -37.90 6.68
CA GLU A 359 16.64 -37.37 5.63
C GLU A 359 17.03 -38.50 4.67
N THR A 360 16.49 -38.47 3.45
CA THR A 360 17.32 -38.87 2.32
C THR A 360 18.32 -37.74 2.14
N THR A 361 19.56 -38.05 2.53
CA THR A 361 20.71 -37.17 2.59
C THR A 361 20.83 -36.35 1.31
N PRO A 362 20.81 -35.00 1.35
CA PRO A 362 21.17 -34.22 0.19
C PRO A 362 22.66 -34.41 -0.07
N SER A 363 23.04 -34.83 -1.28
CA SER A 363 24.43 -34.76 -1.73
C SER A 363 24.82 -33.29 -1.85
N LEU A 364 25.37 -32.74 -0.77
CA LEU A 364 26.03 -31.44 -0.76
C LEU A 364 27.27 -31.54 -1.65
N THR A 365 27.21 -30.89 -2.82
CA THR A 365 28.41 -30.50 -3.53
C THR A 365 29.05 -29.32 -2.78
N ASP A 366 30.31 -29.51 -2.41
CA ASP A 366 31.14 -28.67 -1.55
C ASP A 366 31.26 -27.19 -1.97
N ASN A 367 31.53 -26.35 -0.95
CA ASN A 367 32.15 -25.00 -0.96
C ASN A 367 31.28 -23.77 -0.62
N GLU A 368 30.41 -23.86 0.39
CA GLU A 368 30.19 -22.72 1.27
C GLU A 368 30.49 -23.15 2.71
N GLU A 369 31.59 -22.67 3.29
CA GLU A 369 31.89 -22.87 4.71
C GLU A 369 30.71 -22.37 5.54
N MET A 370 29.96 -23.29 6.18
CA MET A 370 28.94 -22.89 7.13
C MET A 370 29.57 -22.04 8.23
N PRO A 371 29.03 -20.84 8.51
CA PRO A 371 29.61 -19.98 9.53
C PRO A 371 29.63 -20.69 10.89
N SER A 372 30.75 -20.61 11.61
CA SER A 372 30.87 -21.22 12.93
C SER A 372 29.99 -20.47 13.93
N PHE A 373 28.86 -21.06 14.36
CA PHE A 373 27.94 -20.48 15.34
C PHE A 373 28.44 -20.68 16.80
N ASN A 374 29.67 -20.24 17.10
CA ASN A 374 30.32 -20.56 18.38
C ASN A 374 30.31 -19.42 19.41
N LYS A 375 29.76 -18.25 19.06
CA LYS A 375 29.69 -17.06 19.94
C LYS A 375 28.23 -16.66 20.10
N ILE A 376 27.58 -17.17 21.14
CA ILE A 376 26.13 -17.05 21.36
C ILE A 376 25.88 -16.42 22.73
N ILE A 377 24.96 -15.45 22.79
CA ILE A 377 24.39 -14.94 24.05
C ILE A 377 22.96 -15.49 24.14
N GLY A 378 22.68 -16.27 25.18
CA GLY A 378 21.31 -16.66 25.54
C GLY A 378 20.75 -15.70 26.59
N CYS A 379 19.46 -15.38 26.49
CA CYS A 379 18.72 -14.66 27.54
C CYS A 379 17.40 -15.39 27.82
N GLY A 380 16.98 -15.38 29.09
CA GLY A 380 15.75 -16.01 29.59
C GLY A 380 15.45 -15.47 30.99
N GLY A 381 14.17 -15.44 31.36
CA GLY A 381 13.68 -14.99 32.66
C GLY A 381 13.09 -16.14 33.46
#